data_AF-A0A9J6FBF9-F1
#
_entry.id   AF-A0A9J6FBF9-F1
#
_cell.length_a   1.000
_cell.length_b   1.000
_cell.length_c   1.000
_cell.angle_alpha   90.00
_cell.angle_beta   90.00
_cell.angle_gamma   90.00
#
_symmetry.space_group_name_H-M   'P 1'
#
loop_
_entity.id
_entity.type
_entity.pdbx_description
1 polymer ?
#
loop_
_entity_poly.entity_id
_entity_poly.type
_entity_poly.pdbx_seq_one_letter_code
_entity_poly.pdbx_strand_id
1 'polypeptide(L)' 'MADKKETVVRLYKQQGSDMPGSTFDKDFALVLVTEAQEDLLKELWSGTVCIDSTHGTIGYDFQLTTLLVLDECGSAFL' A
#
# COMPACT_ATOMS: atom_id res chain seq x y z
N MET A 1 -12.77 1.34 27.22
CA MET A 1 -12.59 1.55 25.78
C MET A 1 -11.41 0.68 25.38
N ALA A 2 -11.58 -0.28 24.47
CA ALA A 2 -10.51 -1.22 24.14
C ALA A 2 -9.34 -0.46 23.50
N ASP A 3 -8.13 -0.68 24.01
CA ASP A 3 -6.88 -0.22 23.43
C ASP A 3 -6.79 -0.78 22.01
N LYS A 4 -6.99 0.08 21.00
CA LYS A 4 -6.90 -0.33 19.59
C LYS A 4 -5.42 -0.54 19.31
N LYS A 5 -4.97 -1.78 19.43
CA LYS A 5 -3.59 -2.16 19.13
C LYS A 5 -3.25 -1.69 17.71
N GLU A 6 -2.30 -0.77 17.62
CA GLU A 6 -1.78 -0.27 16.36
C GLU A 6 -1.29 -1.47 15.54
N THR A 7 -1.83 -1.63 14.34
CA THR A 7 -1.40 -2.65 13.38
C THR A 7 -0.88 -1.92 12.16
N VAL A 8 0.10 -2.49 11.46
CA VAL A 8 0.53 -1.95 10.15
C VAL A 8 -0.28 -2.55 9.00
N VAL A 9 -0.97 -3.67 9.22
CA VAL A 9 -1.76 -4.33 8.17
C VAL A 9 -3.08 -3.56 7.98
N ARG A 10 -3.24 -2.91 6.83
CA ARG A 10 -4.47 -2.18 6.46
C ARG A 10 -5.43 -3.02 5.64
N LEU A 11 -4.89 -3.91 4.80
CA LEU A 11 -5.68 -4.83 4.00
C LEU A 11 -4.92 -6.14 3.85
N TYR A 12 -5.64 -7.23 4.00
CA TYR A 12 -5.16 -8.56 3.66
C TYR A 12 -6.22 -9.27 2.82
N LYS A 13 -5.78 -9.82 1.70
CA LYS A 13 -6.56 -10.65 0.79
C LYS A 13 -5.86 -12.00 0.65
N GLN A 14 -6.57 -13.07 0.96
CA GLN A 14 -6.03 -14.41 0.86
C GLN A 14 -5.89 -14.84 -0.61
N GLN A 15 -4.89 -15.67 -0.91
CA GLN A 15 -4.74 -16.25 -2.24
C GLN A 15 -5.96 -17.06 -2.65
N GLY A 16 -6.45 -16.85 -3.87
CA GLY A 16 -7.60 -17.57 -4.43
C GLY A 16 -8.95 -17.21 -3.83
N SER A 17 -9.03 -16.23 -2.92
CA SER A 17 -10.32 -15.67 -2.48
C SER A 17 -10.79 -14.58 -3.45
N ASP A 18 -12.09 -14.39 -3.62
CA ASP A 18 -12.59 -13.23 -4.36
C ASP A 18 -12.46 -11.96 -3.53
N MET A 19 -12.07 -10.86 -4.18
CA MET A 19 -12.15 -9.51 -3.61
C MET A 19 -12.80 -8.59 -4.64
N PRO A 20 -14.05 -8.16 -4.42
CA PRO A 20 -14.77 -7.31 -5.36
C PRO A 20 -13.99 -6.03 -5.66
N GLY A 21 -13.77 -5.74 -6.94
CA GLY A 21 -13.03 -4.55 -7.38
C GLY A 21 -11.50 -4.68 -7.33
N SER A 22 -10.97 -5.87 -7.01
CA SER A 22 -9.54 -6.17 -7.17
C SER A 22 -9.28 -6.87 -8.51
N THR A 23 -8.10 -6.68 -9.08
CA THR A 23 -7.61 -7.51 -10.21
C THR A 23 -6.80 -8.72 -9.74
N PHE A 24 -6.74 -8.96 -8.43
CA PHE A 24 -5.86 -9.94 -7.79
C PHE A 24 -6.54 -11.28 -7.53
N ASP A 25 -7.60 -11.65 -8.26
CA ASP A 25 -8.50 -12.77 -7.91
C ASP A 25 -7.77 -14.09 -7.59
N LYS A 26 -6.68 -14.40 -8.30
CA LYS A 26 -5.87 -15.61 -8.08
C LYS A 26 -4.69 -15.43 -7.12
N ASP A 27 -4.31 -14.20 -6.84
CA ASP A 27 -3.13 -13.85 -6.04
C ASP A 27 -3.53 -13.47 -4.60
N PHE A 28 -2.54 -13.25 -3.73
CA PHE A 28 -2.78 -12.62 -2.44
C PHE A 28 -2.51 -11.11 -2.55
N ALA A 29 -3.06 -10.33 -1.63
CA ALA A 29 -2.70 -8.92 -1.48
C ALA A 29 -2.45 -8.60 0.00
N LEU A 30 -1.41 -7.82 0.26
CA LEU A 30 -1.07 -7.33 1.59
C LEU A 30 -0.72 -5.85 1.49
N VAL A 31 -1.47 -5.02 2.21
CA VAL A 31 -1.22 -3.58 2.30
C VAL A 31 -0.74 -3.26 3.70
N LEU A 32 0.47 -2.71 3.78
CA LEU A 32 1.14 -2.33 5.02
C LEU A 32 1.31 -0.81 5.04
N VAL A 33 0.75 -0.14 6.06
CA VAL A 33 0.84 1.31 6.27
C VAL A 33 0.82 1.58 7.78
N THR A 34 1.71 2.43 8.28
CA THR A 34 1.66 2.91 9.67
C THR A 34 0.58 4.00 9.83
N GLU A 35 0.17 4.34 11.06
CA GLU A 35 -0.77 5.46 11.25
C GLU A 35 -0.17 6.78 10.73
N ALA A 36 1.12 7.04 11.01
CA ALA A 36 1.81 8.22 10.50
C ALA A 36 1.82 8.30 8.95
N GLN A 37 2.06 7.18 8.26
CA GLN A 37 2.02 7.15 6.80
C GLN A 37 0.61 7.36 6.24
N GLU A 38 -0.40 6.85 6.93
CA GLU A 38 -1.80 7.05 6.54
C GLU A 38 -2.26 8.50 6.71
N ASP A 39 -1.86 9.13 7.82
CA ASP A 39 -2.16 10.54 8.08
C ASP A 39 -1.44 11.46 7.10
N LEU A 40 -0.15 11.19 6.82
CA LEU A 40 0.61 11.90 5.79
C LEU A 40 -0.04 11.75 4.41
N LEU A 41 -0.51 10.55 4.05
CA LEU A 41 -1.23 10.34 2.80
C LEU A 41 -2.51 11.18 2.76
N LYS A 42 -3.32 11.22 3.84
CA LYS A 42 -4.55 12.02 3.86
C LYS A 42 -4.30 13.53 3.79
N GLU A 43 -3.22 14.00 4.41
CA GLU A 43 -2.89 15.42 4.48
C GLU A 43 -2.21 15.93 3.20
N LEU A 44 -1.29 15.14 2.64
CA LEU A 44 -0.44 15.55 1.52
C LEU A 44 -0.94 15.08 0.15
N TRP A 45 -2.00 14.27 0.10
CA TRP A 45 -2.58 13.81 -1.15
C TRP A 45 -3.07 14.97 -2.03
N SER A 46 -2.28 15.31 -3.04
CA SER A 46 -2.58 16.35 -4.02
C SER A 46 -3.37 15.85 -5.25
N GLY A 47 -3.77 14.57 -5.26
CA GLY A 47 -4.46 13.93 -6.38
C GLY A 47 -3.59 13.01 -7.24
N THR A 48 -2.28 12.92 -6.99
CA THR A 48 -1.35 12.08 -7.76
C THR A 48 -0.56 11.13 -6.85
N VAL A 49 -0.66 9.81 -7.07
CA VAL A 49 0.20 8.79 -6.43
C VAL A 49 1.20 8.34 -7.47
N CYS A 50 2.48 8.28 -7.11
CA CYS A 50 3.48 7.54 -7.86
C CYS A 50 3.52 6.10 -7.37
N ILE A 51 3.50 5.15 -8.30
CA ILE A 51 3.58 3.73 -8.02
C ILE A 51 4.95 3.27 -8.52
N ASP A 52 5.82 2.88 -7.61
CA ASP A 52 7.11 2.30 -7.93
C ASP A 52 7.10 0.81 -7.63
N SER A 53 7.20 0.00 -8.67
CA SER A 53 7.24 -1.46 -8.56
C SER A 53 8.64 -1.95 -8.86
N THR A 54 9.08 -2.99 -8.17
CA THR A 54 10.35 -3.65 -8.50
C THR A 54 10.33 -4.14 -9.95
N HIS A 55 11.47 -4.00 -10.64
CA HIS A 55 11.62 -4.53 -12.00
C HIS A 55 11.77 -6.06 -11.94
N GLY A 56 10.64 -6.76 -11.79
CA GLY A 56 10.58 -8.20 -11.57
C GLY A 56 10.17 -8.56 -10.14
N THR A 57 10.31 -9.82 -9.80
CA THR A 57 10.06 -10.33 -8.46
C THR A 57 11.31 -10.20 -7.59
N ILE A 58 11.12 -9.99 -6.29
CA ILE A 58 12.22 -10.18 -5.33
C ILE A 58 12.61 -11.68 -5.30
N GLY A 59 13.68 -12.05 -4.60
CA GLY A 59 14.16 -13.45 -4.50
C GLY A 59 13.19 -14.47 -3.88
N TYR A 60 11.95 -14.06 -3.58
CA TYR A 60 10.85 -14.86 -3.06
C TYR A 60 9.66 -14.91 -4.04
N ASP A 61 9.84 -14.50 -5.29
CA ASP A 61 8.81 -14.48 -6.33
C ASP A 61 7.60 -13.58 -6.03
N PHE A 62 7.80 -12.55 -5.20
CA PHE A 62 6.80 -11.53 -4.93
C PHE A 62 7.08 -10.24 -5.69
N GLN A 63 6.02 -9.65 -6.22
CA GLN A 63 6.05 -8.29 -6.75
C GLN A 63 5.83 -7.32 -5.58
N LEU A 64 6.79 -6.43 -5.36
CA LEU A 64 6.67 -5.36 -4.37
C LEU A 64 6.35 -4.07 -5.10
N THR A 65 5.35 -3.36 -4.59
CA THR A 65 4.91 -2.08 -5.10
C THR A 65 4.84 -1.09 -3.95
N THR A 66 5.54 0.03 -4.11
CA THR A 66 5.58 1.14 -3.16
C THR A 66 4.73 2.28 -3.69
N LEU A 67 3.88 2.84 -2.82
CA LEU A 67 3.12 4.05 -3.11
C LEU A 67 3.89 5.25 -2.57
N LEU A 68 4.06 6.25 -3.43
CA LEU A 68 4.76 7.50 -3.17
C LEU A 68 3.77 8.65 -3.34
N VAL A 69 3.66 9.51 -2.34
CA VAL A 69 2.81 10.71 -2.40
C VAL A 69 3.71 11.88 -2.77
N LEU A 70 3.38 12.55 -3.88
CA LEU A 70 4.07 13.76 -4.30
C LEU A 70 3.53 14.97 -3.54
N ASP A 71 4.43 15.81 -3.04
CA ASP A 71 4.11 17.14 -2.57
C ASP A 71 3.71 18.07 -3.74
N GLU A 72 3.31 19.31 -3.41
CA GLU A 72 2.90 20.32 -4.40
C GLU A 72 4.02 20.71 -5.38
N CYS A 73 5.28 20.47 -5.02
CA CYS A 73 6.46 20.71 -5.85
C CYS A 73 6.83 19.48 -6.70
N GLY A 74 6.08 18.39 -6.62
CA GLY A 74 6.34 17.14 -7.34
C GLY A 74 7.48 16.30 -6.75
N SER A 75 7.80 16.49 -5.46
CA SER A 75 8.81 15.71 -4.73
C SER A 75 8.17 14.71 -3.77
N ALA A 76 8.81 13.56 -3.56
CA ALA A 76 8.40 12.57 -2.55
C ALA A 76 9.61 12.07 -1.78
N PHE A 77 9.40 11.68 -0.53
CA PHE A 77 10.39 10.99 0.30
C PHE A 77 9.89 9.58 0.63
N LEU A 78 10.78 8.59 0.56
CA LEU A 78 10.55 7.18 0.94
C LEU A 78 10.92 6.93 2.40
#